data_AF-A0A841D2K1-F1
#
_entry.id   AF-A0A841D2K1-F1
#
_cell.length_a   1.000
_cell.length_b   1.000
_cell.length_c   1.000
_cell.angle_alpha   90.00
_cell.angle_beta   90.00
_cell.angle_gamma   90.00
#
_symmetry.space_group_name_H-M   'P 1'
#
loop_
_entity.id
_entity.type
_entity.pdbx_description
1 polymer ?
#
loop_
_entity_poly.entity_id
_entity_poly.type
_entity_poly.pdbx_seq_one_letter_code
_entity_poly.pdbx_strand_id
1 'polypeptide(L)'
;MPETPPPQSPPDDPDGPRRPQDPDGPEGPGVPEDPPAPSRRPGAPGRPSTLADGFRLAVGTLTVFPVRPGTVDRRAGGRAMALAPLVGALLGGVAAAVLAAALRLGVSPLLASALAVGLLALLTRALHLDGLADLADGLGSGRPADRALDVMKRSDIGPFGVVTLVLTLLVQVAALAEAAAAGIGPPALVTACVAGRLALTWACRERVPAARPGGLGAMVAGTVRRGPALASTALSFAGVAAVTFVFCLGALGLLSASGGGLDRRYADYSPADGIVYDGSYAPLKGVGMSPEYAGALEVSFAEGTLRLSGAPLLALPAVVTVLPAVAAVLPAVAVGLAAAWALRRRAVRRLGGITGDVLGALVETAATAALVTCAILS
;
A
#
# COMPACT_ATOMS: atom_id res chain seq x y z
N MET A 1 -9.13 -13.36 -54.09
CA MET A 1 -9.43 -11.98 -54.53
C MET A 1 -8.47 -11.07 -53.79
N PRO A 2 -7.43 -10.50 -54.42
CA PRO A 2 -6.57 -9.53 -53.77
C PRO A 2 -7.19 -8.12 -53.86
N GLU A 3 -7.28 -7.41 -52.74
CA GLU A 3 -7.75 -6.02 -52.68
C GLU A 3 -6.75 -5.08 -53.36
N THR A 4 -7.26 -4.23 -54.25
CA THR A 4 -6.53 -3.12 -54.88
C THR A 4 -6.30 -1.98 -53.90
N PRO A 5 -5.08 -1.38 -53.84
CA PRO A 5 -4.83 -0.22 -52.99
C PRO A 5 -5.48 1.07 -53.59
N PRO A 6 -5.78 2.08 -52.75
CA PRO A 6 -6.41 3.32 -53.21
C PRO A 6 -5.42 4.19 -54.02
N PRO A 7 -5.93 5.08 -54.89
CA PRO A 7 -5.09 5.90 -55.76
C PRO A 7 -4.31 6.96 -54.97
N GLN A 8 -3.03 7.14 -55.35
CA GLN A 8 -2.17 8.19 -54.83
C GLN A 8 -2.52 9.55 -55.45
N SER A 9 -2.55 10.59 -54.62
CA SER A 9 -2.73 11.98 -55.06
C SER A 9 -1.58 12.45 -55.96
N PRO A 10 -1.84 13.30 -56.97
CA PRO A 10 -0.79 13.80 -57.86
C PRO A 10 0.14 14.77 -57.11
N PRO A 11 1.42 14.89 -57.52
CA PRO A 11 2.35 15.85 -56.95
C PRO A 11 1.99 17.29 -57.34
N ASP A 12 2.17 18.22 -56.40
CA ASP A 12 2.00 19.66 -56.64
C ASP A 12 2.99 20.14 -57.70
N ASP A 13 2.47 20.69 -58.80
CA ASP A 13 3.23 21.34 -59.87
C ASP A 13 3.48 22.81 -59.52
N PRO A 14 4.74 23.22 -59.25
CA PRO A 14 5.05 24.58 -58.82
C PRO A 14 5.05 25.62 -59.97
N ASP A 15 4.88 25.22 -61.23
CA ASP A 15 5.07 26.10 -62.41
C ASP A 15 3.80 26.41 -63.23
N GLY A 16 2.61 26.26 -62.64
CA GLY A 16 1.36 26.71 -63.26
C GLY A 16 1.29 28.23 -63.49
N PRO A 17 0.81 28.72 -64.65
CA PRO A 17 0.80 30.16 -64.96
C PRO A 17 -0.11 30.94 -64.02
N ARG A 18 0.45 31.96 -63.34
CA ARG A 18 -0.30 32.86 -62.45
C ARG A 18 -1.25 33.73 -63.28
N ARG A 19 -2.55 33.73 -62.93
CA ARG A 19 -3.53 34.65 -63.52
C ARG A 19 -3.18 36.10 -63.19
N PRO A 20 -3.34 37.05 -64.13
CA PRO A 20 -3.21 38.48 -63.85
C PRO A 20 -4.30 38.93 -62.86
N GLN A 21 -3.92 39.70 -61.85
CA GLN A 21 -4.88 40.40 -60.98
C GLN A 21 -5.29 41.69 -61.70
N ASP A 22 -6.61 41.82 -61.90
CA ASP A 22 -7.26 42.98 -62.51
C ASP A 22 -7.42 44.09 -61.43
N PRO A 23 -6.92 45.33 -61.63
CA PRO A 23 -6.89 46.34 -60.56
C PRO A 23 -8.23 47.04 -60.28
N ASP A 24 -9.23 46.92 -61.15
CA ASP A 24 -10.41 47.80 -61.14
C ASP A 24 -11.76 47.05 -61.03
N GLY A 25 -11.93 46.24 -59.99
CA GLY A 25 -13.22 45.63 -59.63
C GLY A 25 -13.99 46.46 -58.58
N PRO A 26 -15.32 46.61 -58.67
CA PRO A 26 -16.09 47.44 -57.74
C PRO A 26 -16.13 46.82 -56.33
N GLU A 27 -15.89 47.65 -55.31
CA GLU A 27 -15.95 47.27 -53.89
C GLU A 27 -17.35 46.70 -53.56
N GLY A 28 -17.38 45.44 -53.12
CA GLY A 28 -18.60 44.79 -52.61
C GLY A 28 -19.07 45.41 -51.29
N PRO A 29 -20.36 45.26 -50.92
CA PRO A 29 -20.90 45.87 -49.71
C PRO A 29 -20.22 45.28 -48.47
N GLY A 30 -19.74 46.17 -47.60
CA GLY A 30 -19.04 45.82 -46.36
C GLY A 30 -19.86 44.86 -45.48
N VAL A 31 -19.24 43.73 -45.15
CA VAL A 31 -19.77 42.79 -44.16
C VAL A 31 -19.75 43.51 -42.79
N PRO A 32 -20.85 43.54 -42.03
CA PRO A 32 -20.85 44.09 -40.69
C PRO A 32 -19.85 43.30 -39.82
N GLU A 33 -18.86 43.96 -39.23
CA GLU A 33 -18.01 43.32 -38.22
C GLU A 33 -18.89 42.88 -37.05
N ASP A 34 -18.87 41.57 -36.75
CA ASP A 34 -19.49 41.04 -35.55
C ASP A 34 -18.90 41.75 -34.31
N PRO A 35 -19.73 42.17 -33.34
CA PRO A 35 -19.21 42.77 -32.12
C PRO A 35 -18.27 41.80 -31.41
N PRO A 36 -17.14 42.27 -30.85
CA PRO A 36 -16.17 41.41 -30.20
C PRO A 36 -16.87 40.60 -29.11
N ALA A 37 -16.68 39.28 -29.17
CA ALA A 37 -17.26 38.35 -28.20
C ALA A 37 -16.95 38.84 -26.77
N PRO A 38 -17.94 38.88 -25.86
CA PRO A 38 -17.72 39.38 -24.51
C PRO A 38 -16.58 38.59 -23.86
N SER A 39 -15.54 39.31 -23.42
CA SER A 39 -14.44 38.73 -22.68
C SER A 39 -15.02 37.94 -21.50
N ARG A 40 -14.75 36.62 -21.47
CA ARG A 40 -15.18 35.77 -20.36
C ARG A 40 -14.59 36.39 -19.09
N ARG A 41 -15.45 36.98 -18.26
CA ARG A 41 -15.07 37.39 -16.90
C ARG A 41 -14.38 36.19 -16.23
N PRO A 42 -13.24 36.36 -15.56
CA PRO A 42 -12.66 35.29 -14.79
C PRO A 42 -13.75 34.74 -13.86
N GLY A 43 -14.10 33.47 -14.05
CA GLY A 43 -15.15 32.83 -13.28
C GLY A 43 -14.88 33.03 -11.79
N ALA A 44 -15.93 33.29 -11.01
CA ALA A 44 -15.82 33.40 -9.55
C ALA A 44 -14.94 32.26 -9.02
N PRO A 45 -13.97 32.54 -8.12
CA PRO A 45 -13.04 31.51 -7.66
C PRO A 45 -13.82 30.32 -7.13
N GLY A 46 -13.61 29.15 -7.75
CA GLY A 46 -14.30 27.92 -7.39
C GLY A 46 -14.18 27.65 -5.89
N ARG A 47 -15.22 27.03 -5.31
CA ARG A 47 -15.25 26.70 -3.88
C ARG A 47 -13.94 26.02 -3.46
N PRO A 48 -13.30 26.46 -2.35
CA PRO A 48 -12.08 25.83 -1.89
C PRO A 48 -12.31 24.34 -1.65
N SER A 49 -11.37 23.52 -2.10
CA SER A 49 -11.43 22.07 -1.87
C SER A 49 -11.48 21.76 -0.37
N THR A 50 -12.15 20.67 -0.02
CA THR A 50 -12.35 20.18 1.35
C THR A 50 -11.51 18.92 1.63
N LEU A 51 -11.52 18.42 2.87
CA LEU A 51 -10.95 17.11 3.21
C LEU A 51 -11.69 15.95 2.52
N ALA A 52 -13.01 16.06 2.38
CA ALA A 52 -13.82 15.07 1.67
C ALA A 52 -13.46 15.00 0.18
N ASP A 53 -13.19 16.14 -0.46
CA ASP A 53 -12.71 16.17 -1.85
C ASP A 53 -11.35 15.48 -1.98
N GLY A 54 -10.43 15.72 -1.03
CA GLY A 54 -9.15 15.04 -0.97
C GLY A 54 -9.29 13.54 -0.78
N PHE A 55 -10.17 13.09 0.11
CA PHE A 55 -10.43 11.67 0.33
C PHE A 55 -11.02 10.99 -0.91
N ARG A 56 -12.03 11.61 -1.54
CA ARG A 56 -12.63 11.11 -2.79
C ARG A 56 -11.61 11.02 -3.91
N LEU A 57 -10.74 12.03 -4.04
CA LEU A 57 -9.65 12.03 -5.00
C LEU A 57 -8.64 10.92 -4.71
N ALA A 58 -8.28 10.68 -3.44
CA ALA A 58 -7.38 9.59 -3.06
C ALA A 58 -7.97 8.22 -3.43
N VAL A 59 -9.24 7.97 -3.09
CA VAL A 59 -9.90 6.69 -3.41
C VAL A 59 -10.01 6.51 -4.93
N GLY A 60 -10.51 7.50 -5.67
CA GLY A 60 -10.67 7.40 -7.12
C GLY A 60 -9.35 7.29 -7.89
N THR A 61 -8.25 7.83 -7.34
CA THR A 61 -6.92 7.76 -7.99
C THR A 61 -6.18 6.47 -7.64
N LEU A 62 -6.24 6.03 -6.39
CA LEU A 62 -5.43 4.94 -5.86
C LEU A 62 -6.15 3.58 -5.84
N THR A 63 -7.38 3.52 -6.34
CA THR A 63 -8.18 2.30 -6.42
C THR A 63 -8.93 2.20 -7.76
N VAL A 64 -9.49 1.03 -8.03
CA VAL A 64 -10.38 0.77 -9.16
C VAL A 64 -11.77 1.39 -8.99
N PHE A 65 -12.16 1.75 -7.75
CA PHE A 65 -13.52 2.15 -7.46
C PHE A 65 -13.83 3.52 -8.08
N PRO A 66 -14.89 3.61 -8.92
CA PRO A 66 -15.27 4.87 -9.53
C PRO A 66 -15.88 5.79 -8.46
N VAL A 67 -15.15 6.84 -8.09
CA VAL A 67 -15.62 7.87 -7.17
C VAL A 67 -15.83 9.16 -7.95
N ARG A 68 -17.03 9.74 -7.85
CA ARG A 68 -17.31 11.05 -8.45
C ARG A 68 -16.40 12.11 -7.80
N PRO A 69 -15.50 12.75 -8.56
CA PRO A 69 -14.61 13.73 -8.00
C PRO A 69 -15.40 14.98 -7.60
N GLY A 70 -15.04 15.56 -6.45
CA GLY A 70 -15.46 16.92 -6.09
C GLY A 70 -14.55 17.95 -6.75
N THR A 71 -14.12 18.96 -6.01
CA THR A 71 -13.14 19.94 -6.52
C THR A 71 -11.77 19.27 -6.75
N VAL A 72 -11.26 19.30 -7.98
CA VAL A 72 -9.92 18.78 -8.33
C VAL A 72 -8.97 19.96 -8.53
N ASP A 73 -8.21 20.27 -7.48
CA ASP A 73 -7.14 21.28 -7.49
C ASP A 73 -5.88 20.78 -6.76
N ARG A 74 -4.79 21.54 -6.80
CA ARG A 74 -3.53 21.18 -6.11
C ARG A 74 -3.71 21.00 -4.59
N ARG A 75 -4.66 21.72 -3.99
CA ARG A 75 -4.97 21.58 -2.54
C ARG A 75 -5.67 20.24 -2.26
N ALA A 76 -6.61 19.83 -3.09
CA ALA A 76 -7.25 18.51 -3.04
C ALA A 76 -6.21 17.42 -3.26
N GLY A 77 -5.29 17.60 -4.22
CA GLY A 77 -4.15 16.71 -4.44
C GLY A 77 -3.27 16.53 -3.20
N GLY A 78 -2.88 17.62 -2.54
CA GLY A 78 -2.12 17.55 -1.30
C GLY A 78 -2.86 16.86 -0.16
N ARG A 79 -4.18 17.08 -0.03
CA ARG A 79 -5.01 16.37 0.95
C ARG A 79 -5.15 14.89 0.61
N ALA A 80 -5.32 14.55 -0.67
CA ALA A 80 -5.39 13.17 -1.14
C ALA A 80 -4.12 12.41 -0.79
N MET A 81 -2.94 13.01 -1.03
CA MET A 81 -1.66 12.39 -0.68
C MET A 81 -1.42 12.31 0.83
N ALA A 82 -1.94 13.24 1.63
CA ALA A 82 -1.88 13.15 3.09
C ALA A 82 -2.80 12.06 3.68
N LEU A 83 -3.93 11.81 3.02
CA LEU A 83 -4.92 10.79 3.41
C LEU A 83 -4.68 9.42 2.74
N ALA A 84 -3.71 9.32 1.83
CA ALA A 84 -3.40 8.09 1.12
C ALA A 84 -3.19 6.87 2.05
N PRO A 85 -2.55 6.97 3.24
CA PRO A 85 -2.41 5.83 4.14
C PRO A 85 -3.73 5.20 4.58
N LEU A 86 -4.83 5.98 4.63
CA LEU A 86 -6.16 5.43 4.91
C LEU A 86 -6.63 4.51 3.78
N VAL A 87 -6.39 4.90 2.52
CA VAL A 87 -6.68 4.04 1.36
C VAL A 87 -5.80 2.78 1.40
N GLY A 88 -4.54 2.92 1.82
CA GLY A 88 -3.64 1.80 2.08
C GLY A 88 -4.18 0.83 3.13
N ALA A 89 -4.67 1.34 4.26
CA ALA A 89 -5.27 0.52 5.32
C ALA A 89 -6.54 -0.20 4.84
N LEU A 90 -7.40 0.47 4.06
CA LEU A 90 -8.61 -0.14 3.50
C LEU A 90 -8.28 -1.28 2.53
N LEU A 91 -7.39 -1.05 1.56
CA LEU A 91 -6.96 -2.08 0.61
C LEU A 91 -6.25 -3.24 1.31
N GLY A 92 -5.35 -2.92 2.25
CA GLY A 92 -4.64 -3.89 3.07
C GLY A 92 -5.60 -4.75 3.89
N GLY A 93 -6.63 -4.15 4.49
CA GLY A 93 -7.65 -4.88 5.26
C GLY A 93 -8.44 -5.86 4.40
N VAL A 94 -8.86 -5.45 3.19
CA VAL A 94 -9.58 -6.32 2.25
C VAL A 94 -8.68 -7.49 1.80
N ALA A 95 -7.44 -7.21 1.41
CA ALA A 95 -6.50 -8.25 0.99
C ALA A 95 -6.09 -9.18 2.15
N ALA A 96 -5.94 -8.65 3.37
CA ALA A 96 -5.67 -9.41 4.58
C ALA A 96 -6.84 -10.32 4.96
N ALA A 97 -8.08 -9.90 4.73
CA ALA A 97 -9.26 -10.74 4.93
C ALA A 97 -9.26 -11.93 3.96
N VAL A 98 -8.92 -11.71 2.68
CA VAL A 98 -8.78 -12.79 1.69
C VAL A 98 -7.64 -13.75 2.05
N LEU A 99 -6.49 -13.22 2.45
CA LEU A 99 -5.35 -14.01 2.94
C LEU A 99 -5.78 -14.89 4.12
N ALA A 100 -6.38 -14.30 5.15
CA ALA A 100 -6.83 -15.02 6.33
C ALA A 100 -7.90 -16.07 6.00
N ALA A 101 -8.86 -15.75 5.15
CA ALA A 101 -9.90 -16.69 4.72
C ALA A 101 -9.30 -17.89 3.96
N ALA A 102 -8.39 -17.65 3.02
CA ALA A 102 -7.71 -18.71 2.27
C ALA A 102 -6.91 -19.63 3.21
N LEU A 103 -6.15 -19.08 4.15
CA LEU A 103 -5.42 -19.87 5.16
C LEU A 103 -6.36 -20.71 6.02
N ARG A 104 -7.52 -20.17 6.44
CA ARG A 104 -8.54 -20.93 7.19
C ARG A 104 -9.18 -22.06 6.39
N LEU A 105 -9.21 -21.94 5.07
CA LEU A 105 -9.68 -22.99 4.16
C LEU A 105 -8.60 -24.04 3.86
N GLY A 106 -7.42 -23.95 4.48
CA GLY A 106 -6.31 -24.88 4.27
C GLY A 106 -5.49 -24.62 3.01
N VAL A 107 -5.65 -23.46 2.37
CA VAL A 107 -4.81 -23.04 1.24
C VAL A 107 -3.38 -22.78 1.74
N SER A 108 -2.38 -23.20 0.97
CA SER A 108 -0.97 -22.97 1.34
C SER A 108 -0.65 -21.49 1.47
N PRO A 109 0.29 -21.09 2.36
CA PRO A 109 0.69 -19.69 2.52
C PRO A 109 1.13 -19.03 1.22
N LEU A 110 1.85 -19.76 0.36
CA LEU A 110 2.30 -19.26 -0.93
C LEU A 110 1.13 -18.87 -1.85
N LEU A 111 0.13 -19.74 -2.00
CA LEU A 111 -1.03 -19.49 -2.86
C LEU A 111 -1.93 -18.40 -2.24
N ALA A 112 -2.15 -18.42 -0.93
CA ALA A 112 -2.93 -17.40 -0.24
C ALA A 112 -2.30 -16.01 -0.40
N SER A 113 -0.96 -15.90 -0.30
CA SER A 113 -0.20 -14.67 -0.56
C SER A 113 -0.30 -14.22 -2.00
N ALA A 114 -0.18 -15.13 -2.97
CA ALA A 114 -0.35 -14.81 -4.38
C ALA A 114 -1.74 -14.26 -4.70
N LEU A 115 -2.80 -14.84 -4.12
CA LEU A 115 -4.17 -14.34 -4.25
C LEU A 115 -4.35 -12.95 -3.64
N ALA A 116 -3.77 -12.71 -2.45
CA ALA A 116 -3.85 -11.42 -1.78
C ALA A 116 -3.11 -10.31 -2.55
N VAL A 117 -1.89 -10.58 -3.04
CA VAL A 117 -1.12 -9.64 -3.87
C VAL A 117 -1.79 -9.41 -5.22
N GLY A 118 -2.29 -10.47 -5.87
CA GLY A 118 -3.05 -10.38 -7.12
C GLY A 118 -4.32 -9.53 -6.95
N LEU A 119 -5.03 -9.68 -5.83
CA LEU A 119 -6.19 -8.83 -5.52
C LEU A 119 -5.80 -7.36 -5.38
N LEU A 120 -4.67 -7.03 -4.74
CA LEU A 120 -4.19 -5.65 -4.67
C LEU A 120 -3.86 -5.08 -6.05
N ALA A 121 -3.27 -5.88 -6.95
CA ALA A 121 -3.06 -5.49 -8.33
C ALA A 121 -4.39 -5.18 -9.03
N LEU A 122 -5.41 -6.04 -8.89
CA LEU A 122 -6.75 -5.81 -9.46
C LEU A 122 -7.43 -4.56 -8.87
N LEU A 123 -7.45 -4.42 -7.55
CA LEU A 123 -8.10 -3.31 -6.84
C LEU A 123 -7.42 -1.96 -7.10
N THR A 124 -6.22 -1.95 -7.65
CA THR A 124 -5.49 -0.73 -8.05
C THR A 124 -5.37 -0.56 -9.57
N ARG A 125 -5.98 -1.46 -10.36
CA ARG A 125 -5.80 -1.55 -11.83
C ARG A 125 -4.33 -1.65 -12.25
N ALA A 126 -3.52 -2.28 -11.41
CA ALA A 126 -2.07 -2.37 -11.54
C ALA A 126 -1.34 -1.02 -11.68
N LEU A 127 -1.97 0.11 -11.31
CA LEU A 127 -1.42 1.46 -11.52
C LEU A 127 -0.02 1.65 -10.92
N HIS A 128 0.22 1.09 -9.74
CA HIS A 128 1.52 1.22 -9.08
C HIS A 128 2.58 0.28 -9.68
N LEU A 129 2.17 -0.90 -10.16
CA LEU A 129 3.03 -1.85 -10.85
C LEU A 129 3.45 -1.29 -12.21
N ASP A 130 2.51 -0.73 -12.97
CA ASP A 130 2.76 0.01 -14.21
C ASP A 130 3.81 1.12 -13.97
N GLY A 131 3.59 1.95 -12.94
CA GLY A 131 4.53 3.00 -12.56
C GLY A 131 5.92 2.48 -12.15
N LEU A 132 6.00 1.31 -11.51
CA LEU A 132 7.26 0.65 -11.18
C LEU A 132 7.99 0.18 -12.45
N ALA A 133 7.27 -0.40 -13.41
CA ALA A 133 7.83 -0.86 -14.68
C ALA A 133 8.36 0.32 -15.50
N ASP A 134 7.54 1.36 -15.68
CA ASP A 134 7.91 2.58 -16.41
C ASP A 134 9.15 3.21 -15.80
N LEU A 135 9.18 3.39 -14.47
CA LEU A 135 10.34 3.97 -13.80
C LEU A 135 11.59 3.11 -14.00
N ALA A 136 11.46 1.78 -13.95
CA ALA A 136 12.57 0.87 -14.17
C ALA A 136 13.11 0.98 -15.60
N ASP A 137 12.25 1.03 -16.62
CA ASP A 137 12.66 1.21 -18.01
C ASP A 137 13.26 2.59 -18.26
N GLY A 138 12.65 3.65 -17.71
CA GLY A 138 13.17 5.01 -17.78
C GLY A 138 14.56 5.13 -17.17
N LEU A 139 14.75 4.67 -15.93
CA LEU A 139 16.05 4.72 -15.25
C LEU A 139 17.08 3.75 -15.84
N GLY A 140 16.65 2.56 -16.26
CA GLY A 140 17.47 1.50 -16.84
C GLY A 140 17.98 1.83 -18.24
N SER A 141 17.25 2.66 -19.00
CA SER A 141 17.64 3.08 -20.35
C SER A 141 18.99 3.81 -20.43
N GLY A 142 19.50 4.35 -19.31
CA GLY A 142 20.74 5.13 -19.25
C GLY A 142 20.68 6.48 -19.98
N ARG A 143 19.53 6.83 -20.57
CA ARG A 143 19.35 8.05 -21.36
C ARG A 143 19.34 9.32 -20.49
N PRO A 144 19.53 10.50 -21.10
CA PRO A 144 19.25 11.79 -20.45
C PRO A 144 17.79 11.89 -19.99
N ALA A 145 17.53 12.80 -19.05
CA ALA A 145 16.26 12.89 -18.30
C ALA A 145 15.03 13.03 -19.20
N ASP A 146 15.09 13.88 -20.22
CA ASP A 146 14.01 14.13 -21.19
C ASP A 146 13.64 12.84 -21.94
N ARG A 147 14.64 12.14 -22.47
CA ARG A 147 14.44 10.89 -23.21
C ARG A 147 14.01 9.73 -22.31
N ALA A 148 14.51 9.67 -21.07
CA ALA A 148 14.06 8.69 -20.08
C ALA A 148 12.57 8.90 -19.72
N LEU A 149 12.15 10.16 -19.54
CA LEU A 149 10.75 10.51 -19.31
C LEU A 149 9.86 10.22 -20.53
N ASP A 150 10.41 10.22 -21.74
CA ASP A 150 9.68 9.81 -22.94
C ASP A 150 9.55 8.29 -23.03
N VAL A 151 10.54 7.51 -22.58
CA VAL A 151 10.42 6.05 -22.43
C VAL A 151 9.26 5.71 -21.49
N MET A 152 9.18 6.37 -20.33
CA MET A 152 8.11 6.20 -19.33
C MET A 152 6.70 6.58 -19.80
N LYS A 153 6.53 7.20 -20.97
CA LYS A 153 5.20 7.55 -21.51
C LYS A 153 4.70 6.53 -22.51
N ARG A 154 5.58 5.68 -23.02
CA ARG A 154 5.20 4.74 -24.06
C ARG A 154 4.42 3.61 -23.43
N SER A 155 3.53 3.00 -24.20
CA SER A 155 2.69 1.89 -23.71
C SER A 155 3.39 0.54 -23.79
N ASP A 156 4.55 0.45 -24.46
CA ASP A 156 5.36 -0.76 -24.50
C ASP A 156 6.20 -0.90 -23.24
N ILE A 157 6.15 -2.08 -22.62
CA ILE A 157 7.01 -2.43 -21.49
C ILE A 157 8.39 -2.87 -22.00
N GLY A 158 9.44 -2.35 -21.38
CA GLY A 158 10.82 -2.73 -21.67
C GLY A 158 11.30 -3.90 -20.80
N PRO A 159 12.49 -4.46 -21.12
CA PRO A 159 13.07 -5.55 -20.36
C PRO A 159 13.35 -5.23 -18.89
N PHE A 160 13.70 -3.97 -18.56
CA PHE A 160 13.94 -3.59 -17.16
C PHE A 160 12.64 -3.56 -16.37
N GLY A 161 11.56 -3.08 -16.98
CA GLY A 161 10.21 -3.12 -16.42
C GLY A 161 9.78 -4.55 -16.12
N VAL A 162 9.90 -5.46 -17.10
CA VAL A 162 9.55 -6.88 -16.93
C VAL A 162 10.36 -7.52 -15.79
N VAL A 163 11.69 -7.41 -15.81
CA VAL A 163 12.55 -8.01 -14.77
C VAL A 163 12.21 -7.45 -13.39
N THR A 164 11.99 -6.14 -13.29
CA THR A 164 11.62 -5.49 -12.02
C THR A 164 10.28 -6.00 -11.51
N LEU A 165 9.25 -6.06 -12.36
CA LEU A 165 7.94 -6.58 -11.96
C LEU A 165 7.99 -8.02 -11.48
N VAL A 166 8.66 -8.89 -12.24
CA VAL A 166 8.79 -10.31 -11.86
C VAL A 166 9.49 -10.45 -10.52
N LEU A 167 10.65 -9.81 -10.35
CA LEU A 167 11.40 -9.90 -9.08
C LEU A 167 10.63 -9.27 -7.92
N THR A 168 9.98 -8.13 -8.11
CA THR A 168 9.20 -7.47 -7.06
C THR A 168 8.01 -8.33 -6.63
N LEU A 169 7.21 -8.85 -7.57
CA LEU A 169 6.06 -9.69 -7.24
C LEU A 169 6.47 -11.01 -6.59
N LEU A 170 7.55 -11.64 -7.06
CA LEU A 170 8.11 -12.83 -6.43
C LEU A 170 8.53 -12.56 -4.98
N VAL A 171 9.27 -11.47 -4.74
CA VAL A 171 9.70 -11.09 -3.39
C VAL A 171 8.51 -10.75 -2.49
N GLN A 172 7.52 -10.01 -3.00
CA GLN A 172 6.31 -9.66 -2.23
C GLN A 172 5.53 -10.92 -1.82
N VAL A 173 5.29 -11.85 -2.76
CA VAL A 173 4.56 -13.08 -2.50
C VAL A 173 5.34 -13.99 -1.54
N ALA A 174 6.65 -14.15 -1.75
CA ALA A 174 7.50 -14.97 -0.88
C ALA A 174 7.57 -14.39 0.54
N ALA A 175 7.86 -13.10 0.69
CA ALA A 175 7.93 -12.45 2.00
C ALA A 175 6.57 -12.48 2.74
N LEU A 176 5.46 -12.30 2.02
CA LEU A 176 4.14 -12.41 2.63
C LEU A 176 3.82 -13.87 3.04
N ALA A 177 4.24 -14.86 2.25
CA ALA A 177 4.06 -16.27 2.59
C ALA A 177 4.87 -16.67 3.83
N GLU A 178 6.10 -16.20 3.97
CA GLU A 178 6.91 -16.39 5.18
C GLU A 178 6.25 -15.73 6.41
N ALA A 179 5.85 -14.45 6.29
CA ALA A 179 5.15 -13.76 7.37
C ALA A 179 3.81 -14.43 7.73
N ALA A 180 3.11 -15.00 6.76
CA ALA A 180 1.88 -15.77 6.97
C ALA A 180 2.15 -17.11 7.68
N ALA A 181 3.23 -17.82 7.32
CA ALA A 181 3.66 -19.04 8.00
C ALA A 181 4.08 -18.76 9.46
N ALA A 182 4.70 -17.60 9.72
CA ALA A 182 5.03 -17.11 11.06
C ALA A 182 3.81 -16.55 11.82
N GLY A 183 2.61 -16.57 11.24
CA GLY A 183 1.35 -16.18 11.90
C GLY A 183 1.06 -14.68 11.90
N ILE A 184 1.88 -13.84 11.26
CA ILE A 184 1.68 -12.38 11.18
C ILE A 184 1.34 -11.87 9.77
N GLY A 185 0.94 -12.75 8.85
CA GLY A 185 0.65 -12.40 7.45
C GLY A 185 -0.37 -11.25 7.28
N PRO A 186 -1.58 -11.32 7.87
CA PRO A 186 -2.56 -10.24 7.80
C PRO A 186 -2.05 -8.86 8.28
N PRO A 187 -1.46 -8.71 9.49
CA PRO A 187 -0.89 -7.42 9.89
C PRO A 187 0.32 -6.99 9.05
N ALA A 188 1.16 -7.92 8.57
CA ALA A 188 2.26 -7.59 7.66
C ALA A 188 1.74 -7.00 6.33
N LEU A 189 0.66 -7.55 5.77
CA LEU A 189 0.04 -7.06 4.54
C LEU A 189 -0.59 -5.67 4.70
N VAL A 190 -1.31 -5.44 5.80
CA VAL A 190 -1.85 -4.12 6.14
C VAL A 190 -0.71 -3.10 6.28
N THR A 191 0.36 -3.49 6.99
CA THR A 191 1.55 -2.65 7.19
C THR A 191 2.19 -2.26 5.88
N ALA A 192 2.38 -3.22 4.96
CA ALA A 192 2.96 -2.97 3.65
C ALA A 192 2.10 -2.00 2.82
N CYS A 193 0.77 -2.17 2.83
CA CYS A 193 -0.12 -1.28 2.11
C CYS A 193 -0.10 0.14 2.69
N VAL A 194 -0.11 0.27 4.03
CA VAL A 194 -0.02 1.57 4.72
C VAL A 194 1.33 2.24 4.43
N ALA A 195 2.44 1.52 4.55
CA ALA A 195 3.78 2.04 4.27
C ALA A 195 3.90 2.52 2.81
N GLY A 196 3.39 1.73 1.86
CA GLY A 196 3.31 2.11 0.45
C GLY A 196 2.61 3.45 0.23
N ARG A 197 1.45 3.66 0.86
CA ARG A 197 0.69 4.92 0.67
C ARG A 197 1.25 6.07 1.49
N LEU A 198 1.91 5.82 2.61
CA LEU A 198 2.63 6.84 3.38
C LEU A 198 3.86 7.36 2.62
N ALA A 199 4.47 6.53 1.77
CA ALA A 199 5.53 6.98 0.86
C ALA A 199 5.05 8.11 -0.08
N LEU A 200 3.80 8.07 -0.55
CA LEU A 200 3.21 9.14 -1.36
C LEU A 200 3.17 10.47 -0.60
N THR A 201 2.76 10.44 0.67
CA THR A 201 2.71 11.62 1.54
C THR A 201 4.08 12.31 1.62
N TRP A 202 5.14 11.52 1.83
CA TRP A 202 6.51 12.04 1.91
C TRP A 202 7.08 12.43 0.55
N ALA A 203 6.70 11.74 -0.53
CA ALA A 203 7.10 12.06 -1.89
C ALA A 203 6.54 13.41 -2.35
N CYS A 204 5.35 13.79 -1.89
CA CYS A 204 4.66 15.01 -2.32
C CYS A 204 4.95 16.24 -1.43
N ARG A 205 6.00 16.19 -0.60
CA ARG A 205 6.42 17.29 0.28
C ARG A 205 6.88 18.53 -0.50
N GLU A 206 6.74 19.71 0.09
CA GLU A 206 7.05 21.06 -0.46
C GLU A 206 8.37 21.22 -1.24
N ARG A 207 9.40 20.40 -0.98
CA ARG A 207 10.73 20.50 -1.62
C ARG A 207 10.94 19.53 -2.78
N VAL A 208 9.91 18.77 -3.15
CA VAL A 208 10.00 17.77 -4.21
C VAL A 208 9.37 18.34 -5.48
N PRO A 209 10.17 18.61 -6.54
CA PRO A 209 9.65 19.15 -7.78
C PRO A 209 8.94 18.07 -8.63
N ALA A 210 8.06 18.51 -9.52
CA ALA A 210 7.54 17.66 -10.58
C ALA A 210 8.60 17.49 -11.67
N ALA A 211 8.70 16.29 -12.26
CA ALA A 211 9.66 16.04 -13.35
C ALA A 211 9.28 16.74 -14.66
N ARG A 212 7.98 17.01 -14.86
CA ARG A 212 7.44 17.65 -16.06
C ARG A 212 6.21 18.50 -15.74
N PRO A 213 5.88 19.50 -16.58
CA PRO A 213 4.61 20.21 -16.47
C PRO A 213 3.44 19.27 -16.80
N GLY A 214 2.39 19.31 -15.99
CA GLY A 214 1.15 18.55 -16.21
C GLY A 214 1.16 17.09 -15.71
N GLY A 215 -0.02 16.47 -15.77
CA GLY A 215 -0.27 15.13 -15.26
C GLY A 215 -0.35 15.03 -13.73
N LEU A 216 -0.55 13.81 -13.23
CA LEU A 216 -0.75 13.52 -11.81
C LEU A 216 0.42 14.00 -10.94
N GLY A 217 1.66 13.71 -11.36
CA GLY A 217 2.87 14.12 -10.63
C GLY A 217 2.95 15.63 -10.44
N ALA A 218 2.61 16.42 -11.46
CA ALA A 218 2.57 17.88 -11.34
C ALA A 218 1.47 18.36 -10.38
N MET A 219 0.30 17.70 -10.36
CA MET A 219 -0.82 18.07 -9.48
C MET A 219 -0.48 17.91 -7.99
N VAL A 220 0.34 16.92 -7.63
CA VAL A 220 0.63 16.58 -6.23
C VAL A 220 2.05 16.96 -5.76
N ALA A 221 3.03 17.12 -6.65
CA ALA A 221 4.38 17.51 -6.26
C ALA A 221 4.40 18.83 -5.49
N GLY A 222 5.12 18.87 -4.36
CA GLY A 222 5.24 20.07 -3.54
C GLY A 222 3.98 20.48 -2.75
N THR A 223 2.94 19.64 -2.68
CA THR A 223 1.64 20.04 -2.10
C THR A 223 1.44 19.66 -0.63
N VAL A 224 2.15 18.65 -0.12
CA VAL A 224 1.98 18.16 1.25
C VAL A 224 2.84 18.96 2.21
N ARG A 225 2.23 19.55 3.26
CA ARG A 225 2.93 20.31 4.31
C ARG A 225 3.54 19.40 5.39
N ARG A 226 4.49 19.92 6.18
CA ARG A 226 5.21 19.13 7.22
C ARG A 226 4.27 18.57 8.28
N GLY A 227 3.39 19.41 8.82
CA GLY A 227 2.43 19.03 9.87
C GLY A 227 1.56 17.83 9.47
N PRO A 228 0.82 17.89 8.34
CA PRO A 228 0.03 16.76 7.85
C PRO A 228 0.86 15.50 7.58
N ALA A 229 2.08 15.63 7.08
CA ALA A 229 2.96 14.47 6.86
C ALA A 229 3.35 13.78 8.16
N LEU A 230 3.72 14.56 9.19
CA LEU A 230 4.05 14.03 10.52
C LEU A 230 2.81 13.40 11.20
N ALA A 231 1.66 14.06 11.12
CA ALA A 231 0.41 13.52 11.66
C ALA A 231 0.01 12.21 10.95
N SER A 232 0.08 12.17 9.63
CA SER A 232 -0.19 10.96 8.83
C SER A 232 0.79 9.84 9.16
N THR A 233 2.05 10.17 9.41
CA THR A 233 3.07 9.21 9.88
C THR A 233 2.70 8.66 11.26
N ALA A 234 2.47 9.52 12.25
CA ALA A 234 2.11 9.08 13.61
C ALA A 234 0.84 8.20 13.62
N LEU A 235 -0.19 8.60 12.87
CA LEU A 235 -1.42 7.83 12.72
C LEU A 235 -1.19 6.48 12.03
N SER A 236 -0.28 6.41 11.05
CA SER A 236 0.07 5.15 10.39
C SER A 236 0.77 4.18 11.33
N PHE A 237 1.74 4.65 12.13
CA PHE A 237 2.41 3.84 13.14
C PHE A 237 1.43 3.36 14.22
N ALA A 238 0.61 4.26 14.76
CA ALA A 238 -0.40 3.92 15.75
C ALA A 238 -1.45 2.95 15.20
N GLY A 239 -1.92 3.17 13.97
CA GLY A 239 -2.90 2.33 13.31
C GLY A 239 -2.38 0.91 13.04
N VAL A 240 -1.13 0.78 12.55
CA VAL A 240 -0.49 -0.52 12.33
C VAL A 240 -0.28 -1.27 13.65
N ALA A 241 0.18 -0.58 14.70
CA ALA A 241 0.30 -1.16 16.04
C ALA A 241 -1.05 -1.68 16.55
N ALA A 242 -2.10 -0.86 16.45
CA ALA A 242 -3.44 -1.20 16.91
C ALA A 242 -4.05 -2.38 16.14
N VAL A 243 -3.94 -2.39 14.81
CA VAL A 243 -4.42 -3.52 13.98
C VAL A 243 -3.69 -4.81 14.34
N THR A 244 -2.37 -4.74 14.50
CA THR A 244 -1.55 -5.91 14.88
C THR A 244 -1.91 -6.43 16.26
N PHE A 245 -2.09 -5.52 17.22
CA PHE A 245 -2.54 -5.84 18.57
C PHE A 245 -3.91 -6.54 18.56
N VAL A 246 -4.90 -5.96 17.89
CA VAL A 246 -6.26 -6.53 17.78
C VAL A 246 -6.23 -7.89 17.09
N PHE A 247 -5.46 -8.04 16.01
CA PHE A 247 -5.29 -9.30 15.30
C PHE A 247 -4.72 -10.39 16.21
N CYS A 248 -3.65 -10.10 16.94
CA CYS A 248 -3.03 -11.05 17.86
C CYS A 248 -4.00 -11.44 19.00
N LEU A 249 -4.72 -10.49 19.60
CA LEU A 249 -5.73 -10.80 20.61
C LEU A 249 -6.86 -11.69 20.06
N GLY A 250 -7.33 -11.42 18.84
CA GLY A 250 -8.34 -12.24 18.18
C GLY A 250 -7.85 -13.66 17.89
N ALA A 251 -6.59 -13.80 17.45
CA ALA A 251 -5.96 -15.10 17.26
C ALA A 251 -5.89 -15.88 18.58
N LEU A 252 -5.47 -15.24 19.68
CA LEU A 252 -5.42 -15.87 21.01
C LEU A 252 -6.80 -16.31 21.50
N GLY A 253 -7.83 -15.48 21.30
CA GLY A 253 -9.21 -15.82 21.65
C GLY A 253 -9.72 -17.03 20.87
N LEU A 254 -9.39 -17.14 19.58
CA LEU A 254 -9.73 -18.30 18.76
C LEU A 254 -8.98 -19.56 19.18
N LEU A 255 -7.68 -19.47 19.48
CA LEU A 255 -6.92 -20.60 20.02
C LEU A 255 -7.54 -21.10 21.34
N SER A 256 -7.88 -20.16 22.23
CA SER A 256 -8.52 -20.46 23.53
C SER A 256 -9.90 -21.11 23.35
N ALA A 257 -10.69 -20.66 22.37
CA ALA A 257 -11.99 -21.26 22.03
C ALA A 257 -11.87 -22.61 21.30
N SER A 258 -10.77 -22.85 20.59
CA SER A 258 -10.49 -24.11 19.88
C SER A 258 -9.89 -25.21 20.75
N GLY A 259 -9.63 -24.94 22.04
CA GLY A 259 -9.58 -25.98 23.07
C GLY A 259 -10.98 -26.60 23.16
N GLY A 260 -11.39 -27.52 22.30
CA GLY A 260 -10.59 -28.71 22.03
C GLY A 260 -10.43 -29.36 23.38
N GLY A 261 -11.50 -29.98 23.87
CA GLY A 261 -11.49 -30.69 25.14
C GLY A 261 -10.20 -31.50 25.19
N LEU A 262 -9.43 -31.32 26.26
CA LEU A 262 -8.48 -32.33 26.69
C LEU A 262 -9.23 -33.64 26.56
N ASP A 263 -8.83 -34.40 25.55
CA ASP A 263 -9.46 -35.66 25.20
C ASP A 263 -9.57 -36.45 26.50
N ARG A 264 -10.78 -36.95 26.78
CA ARG A 264 -11.14 -37.75 27.97
C ARG A 264 -10.37 -39.08 28.05
N ARG A 265 -9.20 -39.19 27.42
CA ARG A 265 -8.31 -40.35 27.39
C ARG A 265 -7.26 -40.36 28.51
N TYR A 266 -7.58 -39.76 29.66
CA TYR A 266 -6.90 -40.05 30.92
C TYR A 266 -7.84 -40.66 31.99
N ALA A 267 -9.05 -41.04 31.61
CA ALA A 267 -10.01 -41.71 32.49
C ALA A 267 -10.05 -43.22 32.17
N ASP A 268 -8.95 -43.91 32.47
CA ASP A 268 -8.94 -45.34 32.80
C ASP A 268 -7.65 -45.61 33.60
N TYR A 269 -7.53 -44.95 34.76
CA TYR A 269 -6.63 -45.38 35.81
C TYR A 269 -7.48 -45.78 37.01
N SER A 270 -7.62 -47.10 37.19
CA SER A 270 -8.26 -47.70 38.36
C SER A 270 -7.28 -47.61 39.55
N PRO A 271 -7.66 -47.03 40.70
CA PRO A 271 -6.78 -46.87 41.85
C PRO A 271 -6.58 -48.17 42.66
N ALA A 272 -6.64 -49.34 42.01
CA ALA A 272 -6.58 -50.64 42.69
C ALA A 272 -5.16 -51.12 43.01
N ASP A 273 -4.14 -50.60 42.33
CA ASP A 273 -2.74 -50.95 42.61
C ASP A 273 -2.02 -49.74 43.23
N GLY A 274 -1.92 -49.76 44.55
CA GLY A 274 -1.24 -48.74 45.33
C GLY A 274 0.24 -48.66 44.96
N ILE A 275 0.65 -47.49 44.44
CA ILE A 275 2.05 -47.08 44.48
C ILE A 275 2.17 -46.02 45.57
N VAL A 276 2.77 -46.43 46.68
CA VAL A 276 3.27 -45.55 47.72
C VAL A 276 4.43 -44.74 47.13
N TYR A 277 4.22 -43.45 46.89
CA TYR A 277 5.31 -42.50 46.68
C TYR A 277 5.61 -41.84 48.03
N ASP A 278 6.66 -42.30 48.71
CA ASP A 278 7.30 -41.57 49.81
C ASP A 278 8.26 -40.53 49.20
N GLY A 279 7.77 -39.30 49.09
CA GLY A 279 8.50 -38.17 48.54
C GLY A 279 8.20 -36.93 49.35
N SER A 280 8.85 -36.81 50.50
CA SER A 280 8.85 -35.59 51.33
C SER A 280 9.47 -34.42 50.54
N TYR A 281 8.66 -33.55 49.94
CA TYR A 281 9.14 -32.27 49.43
C TYR A 281 9.34 -31.29 50.60
N ALA A 282 10.60 -30.97 50.89
CA ALA A 282 10.93 -29.81 51.73
C ALA A 282 10.37 -28.54 51.07
N PRO A 283 9.75 -27.62 51.82
CA PRO A 283 9.34 -26.35 51.24
C PRO A 283 10.60 -25.57 50.86
N LEU A 284 10.65 -25.05 49.63
CA LEU A 284 11.64 -24.07 49.20
C LEU A 284 11.50 -22.80 50.06
N LYS A 285 12.19 -22.78 51.21
CA LYS A 285 12.47 -21.55 51.96
C LYS A 285 13.40 -20.70 51.11
N GLY A 286 12.90 -19.59 50.57
CA GLY A 286 13.79 -18.55 50.02
C GLY A 286 13.30 -17.73 48.84
N VAL A 287 12.06 -17.87 48.35
CA VAL A 287 11.53 -16.95 47.33
C VAL A 287 10.39 -16.15 47.94
N GLY A 288 10.72 -14.95 48.44
CA GLY A 288 9.72 -13.97 48.85
C GLY A 288 9.00 -13.43 47.63
N MET A 289 7.83 -13.98 47.30
CA MET A 289 6.85 -13.26 46.49
C MET A 289 6.23 -12.16 47.35
N SER A 290 6.09 -10.94 46.80
CA SER A 290 5.34 -9.89 47.46
C SER A 290 3.86 -10.28 47.60
N PRO A 291 3.16 -9.85 48.67
CA PRO A 291 1.76 -10.22 48.91
C PRO A 291 0.78 -9.83 47.79
N GLU A 292 1.18 -8.92 46.89
CA GLU A 292 0.39 -8.49 45.73
C GLU A 292 0.21 -9.58 44.66
N TYR A 293 1.03 -10.63 44.62
CA TYR A 293 0.93 -11.72 43.63
C TYR A 293 0.31 -13.02 44.17
N ALA A 294 -0.04 -13.06 45.46
CA ALA A 294 -0.51 -14.27 46.14
C ALA A 294 -1.95 -14.69 45.78
N GLY A 295 -2.70 -13.88 45.02
CA GLY A 295 -4.13 -14.11 44.76
C GLY A 295 -4.51 -14.51 43.33
N ALA A 296 -3.55 -14.81 42.43
CA ALA A 296 -3.84 -14.79 41.00
C ALA A 296 -3.74 -16.13 40.26
N LEU A 297 -3.55 -17.23 40.98
CA LEU A 297 -3.54 -18.58 40.41
C LEU A 297 -4.28 -19.53 41.36
N GLU A 298 -5.57 -19.74 41.13
CA GLU A 298 -6.27 -20.86 41.77
C GLU A 298 -5.87 -22.14 41.04
N VAL A 299 -5.12 -22.98 41.75
CA VAL A 299 -4.83 -24.35 41.36
C VAL A 299 -5.84 -25.24 42.09
N SER A 300 -6.89 -25.67 41.39
CA SER A 300 -7.87 -26.59 41.96
C SER A 300 -7.69 -27.97 41.35
N PHE A 301 -7.51 -28.96 42.22
CA PHE A 301 -7.57 -30.37 41.88
C PHE A 301 -8.96 -30.89 42.27
N ALA A 302 -9.82 -31.06 41.27
CA ALA A 302 -11.10 -31.73 41.43
C ALA A 302 -11.18 -32.85 40.39
N GLU A 303 -11.53 -34.05 40.86
CA GLU A 303 -11.83 -35.22 40.00
C GLU A 303 -10.74 -35.54 38.96
N GLY A 304 -9.45 -35.46 39.34
CA GLY A 304 -8.33 -35.81 38.46
C GLY A 304 -7.99 -34.76 37.38
N THR A 305 -8.66 -33.61 37.37
CA THR A 305 -8.33 -32.49 36.48
C THR A 305 -7.63 -31.36 37.23
N LEU A 306 -6.46 -30.94 36.73
CA LEU A 306 -5.79 -29.71 37.12
C LEU A 306 -6.49 -28.53 36.43
N ARG A 307 -7.16 -27.66 37.19
CA ARG A 307 -7.67 -26.38 36.68
C ARG A 307 -6.77 -25.25 37.17
N LEU A 308 -6.18 -24.53 36.22
CA LEU A 308 -5.48 -23.26 36.44
C LEU A 308 -6.42 -22.12 36.06
N SER A 309 -6.82 -21.29 37.02
CA SER A 309 -7.63 -20.10 36.73
C SER A 309 -7.02 -18.84 37.36
N GLY A 310 -6.95 -17.76 36.57
CA GLY A 310 -6.35 -16.49 36.97
C GLY A 310 -6.17 -15.49 35.82
N ALA A 311 -6.40 -14.21 36.09
CA ALA A 311 -6.15 -13.09 35.16
C ALA A 311 -4.71 -13.01 34.57
N PRO A 312 -3.63 -13.46 35.25
CA PRO A 312 -2.28 -13.44 34.68
C PRO A 312 -2.04 -14.51 33.59
N LEU A 313 -2.83 -15.58 33.56
CA LEU A 313 -2.67 -16.65 32.56
C LEU A 313 -3.08 -16.21 31.15
N LEU A 314 -3.94 -15.20 31.04
CA LEU A 314 -4.30 -14.56 29.77
C LEU A 314 -3.26 -13.50 29.34
N ALA A 315 -2.51 -12.93 30.29
CA ALA A 315 -1.52 -11.87 30.02
C ALA A 315 -0.20 -12.42 29.44
N LEU A 316 0.25 -13.59 29.90
CA LEU A 316 1.48 -14.24 29.42
C LEU A 316 1.48 -14.58 27.92
N PRO A 317 0.47 -15.29 27.35
CA PRO A 317 0.44 -15.56 25.92
C PRO A 317 0.25 -14.28 25.09
N ALA A 318 -0.45 -13.26 25.61
CA ALA A 318 -0.59 -11.98 24.93
C ALA A 318 0.77 -11.26 24.81
N VAL A 319 1.59 -11.24 25.85
CA VAL A 319 2.93 -10.64 25.79
C VAL A 319 3.85 -11.40 24.84
N VAL A 320 3.79 -12.74 24.82
CA VAL A 320 4.64 -13.60 23.99
C VAL A 320 4.30 -13.52 22.49
N THR A 321 3.04 -13.25 22.14
CA THR A 321 2.59 -13.24 20.72
C THR A 321 2.43 -11.83 20.15
N VAL A 322 1.93 -10.89 20.95
CA VAL A 322 1.63 -9.53 20.50
C VAL A 322 2.90 -8.69 20.38
N LEU A 323 3.81 -8.79 21.36
CA LEU A 323 4.99 -7.93 21.40
C LEU A 323 5.96 -8.21 20.24
N PRO A 324 6.28 -9.47 19.88
CA PRO A 324 7.10 -9.75 18.70
C PRO A 324 6.44 -9.31 17.39
N ALA A 325 5.12 -9.55 17.23
CA ALA A 325 4.39 -9.12 16.04
C ALA A 325 4.42 -7.59 15.87
N VAL A 326 4.20 -6.84 16.96
CA VAL A 326 4.31 -5.37 16.96
C VAL A 326 5.76 -4.93 16.69
N ALA A 327 6.74 -5.62 17.27
CA ALA A 327 8.16 -5.36 17.04
C ALA A 327 8.60 -5.65 15.59
N ALA A 328 7.92 -6.52 14.85
CA ALA A 328 8.17 -6.77 13.43
C ALA A 328 7.57 -5.68 12.52
N VAL A 329 6.32 -5.25 12.78
CA VAL A 329 5.60 -4.35 11.86
C VAL A 329 6.01 -2.87 11.97
N LEU A 330 6.42 -2.38 13.14
CA LEU A 330 6.78 -0.95 13.29
C LEU A 330 8.08 -0.60 12.56
N PRO A 331 9.17 -1.39 12.66
CA PRO A 331 10.37 -1.20 11.84
C PRO A 331 10.06 -1.32 10.35
N ALA A 332 9.14 -2.20 9.95
CA ALA A 332 8.76 -2.38 8.54
C ALA A 332 8.22 -1.09 7.91
N VAL A 333 7.43 -0.29 8.63
CA VAL A 333 6.99 1.04 8.14
C VAL A 333 8.19 1.96 7.91
N ALA A 334 9.12 2.03 8.87
CA ALA A 334 10.30 2.89 8.77
C ALA A 334 11.24 2.47 7.62
N VAL A 335 11.51 1.17 7.49
CA VAL A 335 12.33 0.61 6.41
C VAL A 335 11.68 0.85 5.05
N GLY A 336 10.36 0.63 4.94
CA GLY A 336 9.60 0.94 3.73
C GLY A 336 9.73 2.41 3.30
N LEU A 337 9.58 3.34 4.24
CA LEU A 337 9.78 4.76 3.97
C LEU A 337 11.22 5.11 3.59
N ALA A 338 12.22 4.48 4.21
CA ALA A 338 13.62 4.69 3.88
C ALA A 338 13.94 4.21 2.44
N ALA A 339 13.43 3.05 2.05
CA ALA A 339 13.58 2.50 0.70
C ALA A 339 12.94 3.41 -0.36
N ALA A 340 11.68 3.81 -0.15
CA ALA A 340 11.00 4.74 -1.05
C ALA A 340 11.69 6.12 -1.09
N TRP A 341 12.19 6.62 0.03
CA TRP A 341 12.95 7.86 0.05
C TRP A 341 14.24 7.77 -0.78
N ALA A 342 14.94 6.63 -0.73
CA ALA A 342 16.16 6.41 -1.49
C ALA A 342 15.86 6.37 -3.01
N LEU A 343 14.82 5.63 -3.40
CA LEU A 343 14.35 5.59 -4.79
C LEU A 343 13.89 6.97 -5.27
N ARG A 344 13.13 7.71 -4.46
CA ARG A 344 12.71 9.08 -4.77
C ARG A 344 13.92 9.99 -4.99
N ARG A 345 14.94 9.92 -4.13
CA ARG A 345 16.18 10.71 -4.31
C ARG A 345 16.89 10.34 -5.60
N ARG A 346 16.91 9.06 -5.99
CA ARG A 346 17.46 8.61 -7.28
C ARG A 346 16.64 9.18 -8.43
N ALA A 347 15.32 9.04 -8.41
CA ALA A 347 14.42 9.57 -9.44
C ALA A 347 14.56 11.10 -9.59
N VAL A 348 14.50 11.87 -8.50
CA VAL A 348 14.65 13.34 -8.56
C VAL A 348 16.01 13.74 -9.14
N ARG A 349 17.10 13.06 -8.77
CA ARG A 349 18.44 13.35 -9.33
C ARG A 349 18.58 12.97 -10.80
N ARG A 350 17.87 11.94 -11.27
CA ARG A 350 17.99 11.41 -12.64
C ARG A 350 17.00 12.02 -13.62
N LEU A 351 15.81 12.38 -13.14
CA LEU A 351 14.67 12.81 -13.94
C LEU A 351 14.27 14.28 -13.68
N GLY A 352 14.89 14.94 -12.70
CA GLY A 352 14.58 16.32 -12.32
C GLY A 352 13.36 16.49 -11.41
N GLY A 353 12.65 15.41 -11.07
CA GLY A 353 11.49 15.46 -10.17
C GLY A 353 10.73 14.13 -10.08
N ILE A 354 9.46 14.21 -9.68
CA ILE A 354 8.54 13.05 -9.60
C ILE A 354 7.48 13.10 -10.71
N THR A 355 7.09 11.93 -11.24
CA THR A 355 5.91 11.69 -12.09
C THR A 355 4.86 10.87 -11.33
N GLY A 356 3.73 10.55 -11.96
CA GLY A 356 2.77 9.58 -11.40
C GLY A 356 3.41 8.18 -11.29
N ASP A 357 4.20 7.80 -12.29
CA ASP A 357 4.88 6.51 -12.38
C ASP A 357 5.93 6.37 -11.27
N VAL A 358 6.70 7.45 -11.02
CA VAL A 358 7.60 7.52 -9.86
C VAL A 358 6.82 7.26 -8.58
N LEU A 359 5.67 7.89 -8.39
CA LEU A 359 4.84 7.68 -7.19
C LEU A 359 4.36 6.23 -7.07
N GLY A 360 3.94 5.60 -8.17
CA GLY A 360 3.61 4.17 -8.22
C GLY A 360 4.79 3.29 -7.79
N ALA A 361 5.97 3.52 -8.34
CA ALA A 361 7.18 2.80 -7.98
C ALA A 361 7.55 2.95 -6.49
N LEU A 362 7.33 4.13 -5.90
CA LEU A 362 7.56 4.36 -4.48
C LEU A 362 6.60 3.55 -3.59
N VAL A 363 5.34 3.39 -4.01
CA VAL A 363 4.35 2.59 -3.29
C VAL A 363 4.81 1.13 -3.24
N GLU A 364 5.17 0.56 -4.40
CA GLU A 364 5.59 -0.84 -4.47
C GLU A 364 6.93 -1.08 -3.78
N THR A 365 7.88 -0.13 -3.88
CA THR A 365 9.17 -0.24 -3.17
C THR A 365 8.99 -0.23 -1.65
N ALA A 366 8.16 0.67 -1.12
CA ALA A 366 7.89 0.72 0.31
C ALA A 366 7.12 -0.51 0.80
N ALA A 367 6.12 -0.97 0.04
CA ALA A 367 5.37 -2.18 0.37
C ALA A 367 6.26 -3.43 0.38
N THR A 368 7.11 -3.59 -0.64
CA THR A 368 8.04 -4.72 -0.75
C THR A 368 9.04 -4.73 0.41
N ALA A 369 9.68 -3.58 0.68
CA ALA A 369 10.63 -3.47 1.79
C ALA A 369 9.97 -3.71 3.16
N ALA A 370 8.72 -3.29 3.34
CA ALA A 370 7.96 -3.58 4.56
C ALA A 370 7.66 -5.09 4.70
N LEU A 371 7.19 -5.76 3.64
CA LEU A 371 6.95 -7.21 3.67
C LEU A 371 8.23 -8.00 3.98
N VAL A 372 9.33 -7.67 3.30
CA VAL A 372 10.64 -8.30 3.57
C VAL A 372 11.08 -8.08 5.02
N THR A 373 10.88 -6.88 5.55
CA THR A 373 11.21 -6.59 6.96
C THR A 373 10.36 -7.43 7.92
N CYS A 374 9.05 -7.52 7.67
CA CYS A 374 8.18 -8.37 8.48
C CYS A 374 8.62 -9.84 8.41
N ALA A 375 8.92 -10.37 7.23
CA ALA A 375 9.35 -11.75 7.05
C ALA A 375 10.69 -12.07 7.76
N ILE A 376 11.62 -11.12 7.80
CA ILE A 376 12.91 -11.29 8.49
C ILE A 376 12.75 -11.22 10.01
N LEU A 377 11.80 -10.45 10.50
CA LEU A 377 11.60 -10.21 11.94
C LEU A 377 10.51 -11.09 12.58
N SER A 378 9.84 -11.93 11.78
CA SER A 378 8.71 -12.78 12.20
C SER A 378 9.11 -14.16 12.69
#